data_AF-A0AAQ0VAX9-F1
#
_entry.id   AF-A0AAQ0VAX9-F1
#
_cell.length_a   1.000
_cell.length_b   1.000
_cell.length_c   1.000
_cell.angle_alpha   90.00
_cell.angle_beta   90.00
_cell.angle_gamma   90.00
#
_symmetry.space_group_name_H-M   'P 1'
#
loop_
_entity.id
_entity.type
_entity.pdbx_description
1 polymer ?
#
loop_
_entity_poly.entity_id
_entity_poly.type
_entity_poly.pdbx_seq_one_letter_code
_entity_poly.pdbx_strand_id
1 'polypeptide(L)'
;MAGFLAAATITFTYVIPLYQKQDENTISELNAKINEQNKFHKKEIDSLKNTIDKQQKKFSALQLNNESLAAENNDYKNRLLTLSTLSTFQYGQPLPMGFSSILPGMRLSDVAKKYNKDMLDIDPQGNVITVKVKAGGIEDIIYSTGLDDFPDIITSILVSKYSIENSYNGERVDGDENKQSLLILLQEVLGQTEECSAGEYFWQIGDYRYVYYNAKIPYFYHIFFGGVYAPGTSSKCLKLINSLFIKDK
;
A
#
# COMPACT_ATOMS: atom_id res chain seq x y z
N MET A 1 32.33 -16.91 -99.38
CA MET A 1 30.93 -16.97 -98.90
C MET A 1 30.56 -18.30 -98.23
N ALA A 2 31.01 -19.47 -98.71
CA ALA A 2 30.61 -20.77 -98.13
C ALA A 2 31.05 -21.02 -96.66
N GLY A 3 32.25 -20.56 -96.26
CA GLY A 3 32.72 -20.73 -94.87
C GLY A 3 31.97 -19.90 -93.82
N PHE A 4 31.41 -18.76 -94.21
CA PHE A 4 30.63 -17.89 -93.31
C PHE A 4 29.21 -18.45 -93.06
N LEU A 5 28.59 -19.03 -94.09
CA LEU A 5 27.29 -19.71 -93.95
C LEU A 5 27.41 -20.95 -93.06
N ALA A 6 28.42 -21.80 -93.27
CA ALA A 6 28.63 -22.98 -92.42
C ALA A 6 28.87 -22.62 -90.94
N ALA A 7 29.69 -21.60 -90.68
CA ALA A 7 29.93 -21.12 -89.32
C ALA A 7 28.64 -20.57 -88.68
N ALA A 8 27.87 -19.71 -89.38
CA ALA A 8 26.63 -19.15 -88.86
C ALA A 8 25.58 -20.24 -88.55
N THR A 9 25.44 -21.26 -89.41
CA THR A 9 24.52 -22.38 -89.17
C THR A 9 24.95 -23.20 -87.95
N ILE A 10 26.24 -23.45 -87.74
CA ILE A 10 26.73 -24.14 -86.54
C ILE A 10 26.41 -23.32 -85.28
N THR A 11 26.65 -22.01 -85.32
CA THR A 11 26.41 -21.14 -84.16
C THR A 11 24.92 -21.04 -83.80
N PHE A 12 24.04 -20.81 -84.77
CA PHE A 12 22.61 -20.61 -84.51
C PHE A 12 21.81 -21.90 -84.31
N THR A 13 22.23 -23.01 -84.92
CA THR A 13 21.46 -24.27 -84.85
C THR A 13 21.94 -25.20 -83.73
N TYR A 14 23.21 -25.06 -83.30
CA TYR A 14 23.79 -25.97 -82.31
C TYR A 14 24.33 -25.25 -81.08
N VAL A 15 25.11 -24.19 -81.24
CA VAL A 15 25.79 -23.53 -80.10
C VAL A 15 24.80 -22.73 -79.24
N ILE A 16 24.03 -21.81 -79.84
CA ILE A 16 23.05 -20.98 -79.12
C ILE A 16 21.98 -21.84 -78.40
N PRO A 17 21.36 -22.85 -79.03
CA PRO A 17 20.40 -23.71 -78.35
C PRO A 17 20.99 -24.53 -77.20
N LEU A 18 22.28 -24.91 -77.28
CA LEU A 18 22.98 -25.59 -76.18
C LEU A 18 23.11 -24.68 -74.96
N TYR A 19 23.55 -23.43 -75.16
CA TYR A 19 23.64 -22.45 -74.08
C TYR A 19 22.27 -22.10 -73.50
N GLN A 20 21.24 -21.93 -74.34
CA GLN A 20 19.87 -21.69 -73.86
C GLN A 20 19.37 -22.83 -72.97
N LYS A 21 19.61 -24.09 -73.37
CA LYS A 21 19.22 -25.26 -72.58
C LYS A 21 20.02 -25.38 -71.27
N GLN A 22 21.29 -24.96 -71.29
CA GLN A 22 22.16 -24.94 -70.12
C GLN A 22 21.75 -23.85 -69.14
N ASP A 23 21.36 -22.67 -69.63
CA ASP A 23 20.79 -21.57 -68.85
C ASP A 23 19.43 -21.97 -68.24
N GLU A 24 18.54 -22.61 -69.01
CA GLU A 24 17.25 -23.13 -68.51
C GLU A 24 17.44 -24.15 -67.39
N ASN A 25 18.38 -25.08 -67.53
CA ASN A 25 18.71 -26.05 -66.48
C ASN A 25 19.24 -25.34 -65.22
N THR A 26 20.12 -24.36 -65.39
CA THR A 26 20.71 -23.59 -64.28
C THR A 26 19.65 -22.77 -63.54
N ILE A 27 18.74 -22.12 -64.29
CA ILE A 27 17.59 -21.37 -63.74
C ILE A 27 16.64 -22.32 -62.98
N SER A 28 16.39 -23.51 -63.51
CA SER A 28 15.55 -24.53 -62.84
C SER A 28 16.15 -24.98 -61.50
N GLU A 29 17.45 -25.28 -61.46
CA GLU A 29 18.15 -25.65 -60.24
C GLU A 29 18.19 -24.51 -59.20
N LEU A 30 18.42 -23.27 -59.64
CA LEU A 30 18.35 -22.08 -58.79
C LEU A 30 16.95 -21.89 -58.20
N ASN A 31 15.90 -22.03 -59.00
CA ASN A 31 14.52 -21.94 -58.53
C ASN A 31 14.16 -23.05 -57.53
N ALA A 32 14.67 -24.27 -57.73
CA ALA A 32 14.50 -25.36 -56.78
C ALA A 32 15.16 -25.03 -55.42
N LYS A 33 16.40 -24.51 -55.43
CA LYS A 33 17.10 -24.06 -54.22
C LYS A 33 16.39 -22.91 -53.51
N ILE A 34 15.92 -21.90 -54.26
CA ILE A 34 15.14 -20.78 -53.71
C ILE A 34 13.86 -21.29 -53.04
N ASN A 35 13.14 -22.22 -53.68
CA ASN A 35 11.93 -22.80 -53.10
C ASN A 35 12.20 -23.62 -51.83
N GLU A 36 13.30 -24.36 -51.78
CA GLU A 36 13.70 -25.12 -50.60
C GLU A 36 14.07 -24.18 -49.44
N GLN A 37 14.83 -23.12 -49.73
CA GLN A 37 15.18 -22.10 -48.75
C GLN A 37 13.96 -21.33 -48.23
N ASN A 38 12.99 -21.01 -49.11
CA ASN A 38 11.72 -20.40 -48.71
C ASN A 38 10.88 -21.32 -47.82
N LYS A 39 10.85 -22.62 -48.10
CA LYS A 39 10.18 -23.60 -47.21
C LYS A 39 10.86 -23.68 -45.85
N PHE A 40 12.19 -23.63 -45.81
CA PHE A 40 12.96 -23.60 -44.57
C PHE A 40 12.65 -22.34 -43.74
N HIS A 41 12.77 -21.14 -44.35
CA HIS A 41 12.45 -19.88 -43.68
C HIS A 41 11.01 -19.83 -43.18
N LYS A 42 10.04 -20.37 -43.95
CA LYS A 42 8.64 -20.43 -43.50
C LYS A 42 8.48 -21.27 -42.24
N LYS A 43 9.11 -22.45 -42.18
CA LYS A 43 9.10 -23.29 -40.97
C LYS A 43 9.74 -22.57 -39.77
N GLU A 44 10.83 -21.85 -40.00
CA GLU A 44 11.51 -21.08 -38.96
C GLU A 44 10.65 -19.93 -38.43
N ILE A 45 10.00 -19.18 -39.32
CA ILE A 45 9.04 -18.12 -38.96
C ILE A 45 7.87 -18.68 -38.15
N ASP A 46 7.28 -19.80 -38.59
CA ASP A 46 6.16 -20.43 -37.88
C ASP A 46 6.59 -20.97 -36.50
N SER A 47 7.82 -21.49 -36.38
CA SER A 47 8.42 -21.89 -35.11
C SER A 47 8.63 -20.70 -34.16
N LEU A 48 9.15 -19.58 -34.69
CA LEU A 48 9.36 -18.35 -33.92
C LEU A 48 8.04 -17.77 -33.42
N LYS A 49 7.01 -17.69 -34.29
CA LYS A 49 5.66 -17.25 -33.90
C LYS A 49 5.09 -18.09 -32.77
N ASN A 50 5.15 -19.42 -32.91
CA ASN A 50 4.71 -20.34 -31.85
C ASN A 50 5.48 -20.15 -30.53
N THR A 51 6.77 -19.83 -30.61
CA THR A 51 7.60 -19.58 -29.43
C THR A 51 7.22 -18.26 -28.75
N ILE A 52 7.04 -17.20 -29.53
CA ILE A 52 6.60 -15.89 -29.06
C ILE A 52 5.23 -16.00 -28.39
N ASP A 53 4.25 -16.65 -29.03
CA ASP A 53 2.91 -16.84 -28.48
C ASP A 53 2.94 -17.60 -27.14
N LYS A 54 3.78 -18.64 -27.04
CA LYS A 54 3.97 -19.40 -25.79
C LYS A 54 4.61 -18.53 -24.71
N GLN A 55 5.62 -17.73 -25.05
CA GLN A 55 6.28 -16.84 -24.09
C GLN A 55 5.35 -15.73 -23.61
N GLN A 56 4.55 -15.15 -24.51
CA GLN A 56 3.60 -14.09 -24.18
C GLN A 56 2.52 -14.59 -23.23
N LYS A 57 1.98 -15.80 -23.46
CA LYS A 57 1.05 -16.44 -22.51
C LYS A 57 1.69 -16.69 -21.14
N LYS A 58 2.95 -17.14 -21.10
CA LYS A 58 3.69 -17.33 -19.84
C LYS A 58 3.91 -16.00 -19.11
N PHE A 59 4.24 -14.93 -19.85
CA PHE A 59 4.46 -13.61 -19.28
C PHE A 59 3.17 -13.06 -18.65
N SER A 60 2.04 -13.13 -19.37
CA SER A 60 0.74 -12.70 -18.81
C SER A 60 0.34 -13.51 -17.57
N ALA A 61 0.60 -14.82 -17.56
CA ALA A 61 0.33 -15.66 -16.39
C ALA A 61 1.22 -15.29 -15.19
N LEU A 62 2.52 -15.02 -15.43
CA LEU A 62 3.44 -14.56 -14.38
C LEU A 62 3.04 -13.18 -13.83
N GLN A 63 2.58 -12.27 -14.68
CA GLN A 63 2.12 -10.95 -14.28
C GLN A 63 0.93 -11.05 -13.31
N LEU A 64 -0.11 -11.81 -13.70
CA LEU A 64 -1.28 -12.04 -12.83
C LEU A 64 -0.90 -12.71 -11.50
N ASN A 65 0.03 -13.67 -11.53
CA ASN A 65 0.51 -14.31 -10.30
C ASN A 65 1.25 -13.33 -9.39
N ASN A 66 2.06 -12.43 -9.97
CA ASN A 66 2.78 -11.42 -9.21
C ASN A 66 1.82 -10.38 -8.59
N GLU A 67 0.75 -9.99 -9.29
CA GLU A 67 -0.32 -9.14 -8.75
C GLU A 67 -1.00 -9.82 -7.54
N SER A 68 -1.35 -11.09 -7.68
CA SER A 68 -1.95 -11.87 -6.59
C SER A 68 -1.03 -12.00 -5.37
N LEU A 69 0.25 -12.33 -5.57
CA LEU A 69 1.22 -12.48 -4.48
C LEU A 69 1.48 -11.15 -3.76
N ALA A 70 1.47 -10.03 -4.49
CA ALA A 70 1.62 -8.73 -3.87
C ALA A 70 0.42 -8.34 -3.00
N ALA A 71 -0.81 -8.62 -3.47
CA ALA A 71 -2.01 -8.44 -2.67
C ALA A 71 -1.96 -9.28 -1.39
N GLU A 72 -1.58 -10.56 -1.50
CA GLU A 72 -1.44 -11.46 -0.34
C GLU A 72 -0.37 -10.98 0.64
N ASN A 73 0.79 -10.53 0.15
CA ASN A 73 1.85 -9.99 0.99
C ASN A 73 1.41 -8.72 1.75
N ASN A 74 0.63 -7.85 1.11
CA ASN A 74 0.08 -6.66 1.76
C ASN A 74 -0.93 -7.02 2.85
N ASP A 75 -1.81 -8.00 2.63
CA ASP A 75 -2.71 -8.53 3.67
C ASP A 75 -1.92 -9.08 4.87
N TYR A 76 -0.87 -9.89 4.64
CA TYR A 76 -0.04 -10.40 5.73
C TYR A 76 0.66 -9.29 6.53
N LYS A 77 1.18 -8.25 5.87
CA LYS A 77 1.78 -7.10 6.56
C LYS A 77 0.76 -6.40 7.48
N ASN A 78 -0.46 -6.18 6.98
CA ASN A 78 -1.53 -5.55 7.73
C ASN A 78 -1.96 -6.39 8.95
N ARG A 79 -2.09 -7.71 8.77
CA ARG A 79 -2.40 -8.64 9.86
C ARG A 79 -1.31 -8.66 10.91
N LEU A 80 -0.04 -8.76 10.50
CA LEU A 80 1.09 -8.78 11.42
C LEU A 80 1.19 -7.47 12.22
N LEU A 81 0.97 -6.32 11.57
CA LEU A 81 0.91 -5.04 12.28
C LEU A 81 -0.26 -4.98 13.26
N THR A 82 -1.44 -5.46 12.87
CA THR A 82 -2.62 -5.48 13.75
C THR A 82 -2.38 -6.34 14.97
N LEU A 83 -1.86 -7.57 14.79
CA LEU A 83 -1.51 -8.47 15.89
C LEU A 83 -0.42 -7.87 16.79
N SER A 84 0.62 -7.27 16.20
CA SER A 84 1.67 -6.57 16.95
C SER A 84 1.08 -5.42 17.76
N THR A 85 0.15 -4.66 17.18
CA THR A 85 -0.54 -3.55 17.87
C THR A 85 -1.37 -4.06 19.03
N LEU A 86 -2.25 -5.04 18.80
CA LEU A 86 -3.07 -5.66 19.83
C LEU A 86 -2.23 -6.16 21.02
N SER A 87 -1.10 -6.81 20.74
CA SER A 87 -0.21 -7.34 21.79
C SER A 87 0.41 -6.28 22.70
N THR A 88 0.35 -4.99 22.31
CA THR A 88 0.89 -3.88 23.13
C THR A 88 -0.15 -3.20 24.00
N PHE A 89 -1.42 -3.59 23.93
CA PHE A 89 -2.48 -3.03 24.75
C PHE A 89 -2.97 -4.03 25.78
N GLN A 90 -3.39 -3.51 26.93
CA GLN A 90 -4.08 -4.27 27.95
C GLN A 90 -5.57 -3.94 27.89
N TYR A 91 -6.43 -4.94 28.09
CA TYR A 91 -7.88 -4.73 28.18
C TYR A 91 -8.23 -3.64 29.20
N GLY A 92 -9.15 -2.75 28.81
CA GLY A 92 -9.59 -1.59 29.57
C GLY A 92 -8.63 -0.40 29.56
N GLN A 93 -7.50 -0.47 28.87
CA GLN A 93 -6.51 0.63 28.83
C GLN A 93 -6.50 1.32 27.45
N PRO A 94 -6.74 2.64 27.38
CA PRO A 94 -6.79 3.38 26.11
C PRO A 94 -5.41 3.71 25.55
N LEU A 95 -4.34 3.37 26.26
CA LEU A 95 -2.96 3.63 25.88
C LEU A 95 -2.16 2.33 25.93
N PRO A 96 -1.09 2.20 25.11
CA PRO A 96 -0.23 1.03 25.13
C PRO A 96 0.35 0.77 26.54
N MET A 97 0.66 -0.49 26.81
CA MET A 97 1.32 -0.92 28.04
C MET A 97 2.59 -0.10 28.29
N GLY A 98 2.73 0.40 29.51
CA GLY A 98 3.82 1.32 29.89
C GLY A 98 3.48 2.80 29.77
N PHE A 99 2.41 3.16 29.05
CA PHE A 99 1.98 4.56 28.84
C PHE A 99 0.65 4.91 29.54
N SER A 100 -0.11 3.90 29.98
CA SER A 100 -1.44 4.07 30.58
C SER A 100 -1.45 4.76 31.94
N SER A 101 -0.28 5.06 32.53
CA SER A 101 -0.17 5.78 33.81
C SER A 101 -0.39 7.29 33.72
N ILE A 102 -0.38 7.87 32.51
CA ILE A 102 -0.59 9.29 32.29
C ILE A 102 -1.80 9.50 31.39
N LEU A 103 -2.83 10.18 31.91
CA LEU A 103 -4.12 10.39 31.25
C LEU A 103 -4.51 11.87 31.30
N PRO A 104 -5.52 12.30 30.52
CA PRO A 104 -6.05 13.66 30.62
C PRO A 104 -6.52 13.97 32.05
N GLY A 105 -6.31 15.21 32.48
CA GLY A 105 -6.51 15.67 33.86
C GLY A 105 -5.24 15.65 34.74
N MET A 106 -4.15 15.03 34.27
CA MET A 106 -2.84 15.06 34.94
C MET A 106 -1.97 16.22 34.43
N ARG A 107 -0.83 16.50 35.09
CA ARG A 107 0.08 17.57 34.67
C ARG A 107 0.96 17.12 33.50
N LEU A 108 1.17 18.00 32.53
CA LEU A 108 2.07 17.74 31.40
C LEU A 108 3.51 17.46 31.87
N SER A 109 3.95 18.10 32.96
CA SER A 109 5.27 17.85 33.56
C SER A 109 5.50 16.40 33.99
N ASP A 110 4.43 15.64 34.24
CA ASP A 110 4.55 14.25 34.67
C ASP A 110 4.98 13.35 33.51
N VAL A 111 4.66 13.73 32.26
CA VAL A 111 5.16 13.07 31.04
C VAL A 111 6.69 13.17 30.98
N ALA A 112 7.22 14.38 31.13
CA ALA A 112 8.66 14.65 31.08
C ALA A 112 9.46 13.96 32.20
N LYS A 113 8.83 13.72 33.35
CA LYS A 113 9.45 13.00 34.48
C LYS A 113 9.39 11.48 34.32
N LYS A 114 8.37 10.97 33.63
CA LYS A 114 8.08 9.54 33.55
C LYS A 114 8.90 8.83 32.48
N TYR A 115 9.04 9.45 31.31
CA TYR A 115 9.62 8.80 30.14
C TYR A 115 11.07 9.24 29.91
N ASN A 116 11.85 8.38 29.24
CA ASN A 116 13.25 8.66 28.96
C ASN A 116 13.38 9.84 27.99
N LYS A 117 14.36 10.71 28.23
CA LYS A 117 14.56 11.95 27.46
C LYS A 117 14.80 11.73 25.96
N ASP A 118 15.38 10.60 25.58
CA ASP A 118 15.62 10.21 24.19
C ASP A 118 14.33 9.86 23.42
N MET A 119 13.25 9.51 24.14
CA MET A 119 11.93 9.26 23.58
C MET A 119 11.09 10.55 23.46
N LEU A 120 11.51 11.64 24.10
CA LEU A 120 10.72 12.86 24.23
C LEU A 120 11.09 13.88 23.16
N ASP A 121 10.07 14.48 22.57
CA ASP A 121 10.15 15.70 21.77
C ASP A 121 9.24 16.74 22.43
N ILE A 122 9.83 17.81 22.95
CA ILE A 122 9.14 18.81 23.76
C ILE A 122 9.03 20.08 22.95
N ASP A 123 7.79 20.53 22.72
CA ASP A 123 7.55 21.76 21.98
C ASP A 123 8.16 22.98 22.71
N PRO A 124 8.80 23.93 21.99
CA PRO A 124 9.39 25.11 22.61
C PRO A 124 8.40 25.98 23.40
N GLN A 125 7.10 25.95 23.06
CA GLN A 125 6.07 26.69 23.82
C GLN A 125 5.66 25.96 25.10
N GLY A 126 6.04 24.69 25.27
CA GLY A 126 5.83 23.91 26.49
C GLY A 126 4.39 23.41 26.71
N ASN A 127 3.53 23.51 25.70
CA ASN A 127 2.13 23.05 25.73
C ASN A 127 1.93 21.66 25.13
N VAL A 128 2.95 21.11 24.47
CA VAL A 128 2.91 19.81 23.82
C VAL A 128 4.17 18.99 24.14
N ILE A 129 3.99 17.73 24.47
CA ILE A 129 5.07 16.74 24.58
C ILE A 129 4.71 15.51 23.73
N THR A 130 5.57 15.17 22.79
CA THR A 130 5.47 13.96 21.99
C THR A 130 6.38 12.88 22.54
N VAL A 131 5.85 11.68 22.70
CA VAL A 131 6.60 10.49 23.14
C VAL A 131 6.69 9.51 21.97
N LYS A 132 7.91 9.28 21.48
CA LYS A 132 8.20 8.31 20.42
C LYS A 132 8.18 6.90 20.99
N VAL A 133 7.14 6.14 20.71
CA VAL A 133 6.95 4.79 21.25
C VAL A 133 7.76 3.78 20.44
N LYS A 134 7.66 3.88 19.11
CA LYS A 134 8.29 3.00 18.12
C LYS A 134 8.17 1.49 18.39
N ALA A 135 7.07 1.06 18.98
CA ALA A 135 6.82 -0.35 19.32
C ALA A 135 5.36 -0.69 19.06
N GLY A 136 5.09 -1.94 18.69
CA GLY A 136 3.71 -2.44 18.59
C GLY A 136 2.83 -1.70 17.62
N GLY A 137 3.35 -1.27 16.47
CA GLY A 137 2.53 -0.53 15.51
C GLY A 137 2.17 0.91 15.89
N ILE A 138 2.54 1.38 17.08
CA ILE A 138 2.34 2.77 17.53
C ILE A 138 3.60 3.58 17.23
N GLU A 139 3.41 4.68 16.53
CA GLU A 139 4.48 5.61 16.15
C GLU A 139 4.79 6.53 17.33
N ASP A 140 3.80 7.30 17.76
CA ASP A 140 3.92 8.28 18.83
C ASP A 140 2.63 8.48 19.63
N ILE A 141 2.81 9.12 20.79
CA ILE A 141 1.74 9.61 21.65
C ILE A 141 2.03 11.08 21.93
N ILE A 142 1.10 11.97 21.56
CA ILE A 142 1.22 13.41 21.76
C ILE A 142 0.32 13.82 22.91
N TYR A 143 0.91 14.43 23.94
CA TYR A 143 0.21 14.98 25.09
C TYR A 143 0.12 16.51 24.93
N SER A 144 -1.09 17.06 24.98
CA SER A 144 -1.33 18.50 24.77
C SER A 144 -2.14 19.10 25.91
N THR A 145 -1.86 20.36 26.21
CA THR A 145 -2.70 21.21 27.07
C THR A 145 -3.56 22.12 26.19
N GLY A 146 -4.62 22.72 26.76
CA GLY A 146 -5.53 23.55 25.97
C GLY A 146 -6.69 24.20 26.72
N LEU A 147 -6.63 24.25 28.06
CA LEU A 147 -7.55 25.03 28.86
C LEU A 147 -6.77 26.18 29.48
N ASP A 148 -7.16 27.43 29.17
CA ASP A 148 -6.50 28.62 29.69
C ASP A 148 -6.52 28.69 31.22
N ASP A 149 -7.60 28.19 31.83
CA ASP A 149 -7.75 28.10 33.30
C ASP A 149 -6.80 27.08 33.94
N PHE A 150 -6.31 26.11 33.16
CA PHE A 150 -5.44 25.01 33.61
C PHE A 150 -4.33 24.74 32.58
N PRO A 151 -3.39 25.69 32.38
CA PRO A 151 -2.45 25.68 31.25
C PRO A 151 -1.47 24.50 31.28
N ASP A 152 -1.24 23.91 32.45
CA ASP A 152 -0.32 22.79 32.66
C ASP A 152 -1.00 21.42 32.63
N ILE A 153 -2.34 21.38 32.53
CA ILE A 153 -3.11 20.14 32.60
C ILE A 153 -3.31 19.56 31.21
N ILE A 154 -3.04 18.26 31.08
CA ILE A 154 -3.25 17.50 29.85
C ILE A 154 -4.75 17.47 29.57
N THR A 155 -5.16 18.06 28.47
CA THR A 155 -6.56 18.09 28.02
C THR A 155 -6.82 17.10 26.92
N SER A 156 -5.79 16.78 26.12
CA SER A 156 -5.87 15.84 25.02
C SER A 156 -4.60 14.99 24.91
N ILE A 157 -4.79 13.75 24.49
CA ILE A 157 -3.75 12.84 24.06
C ILE A 157 -4.13 12.35 22.66
N LEU A 158 -3.22 12.47 21.70
CA LEU A 158 -3.32 11.85 20.38
C LEU A 158 -2.44 10.61 20.35
N VAL A 159 -2.95 9.51 19.82
CA VAL A 159 -2.16 8.28 19.63
C VAL A 159 -2.11 7.97 18.14
N SER A 160 -0.90 7.92 17.59
CA SER A 160 -0.67 7.71 16.16
C SER A 160 -0.16 6.31 15.88
N LYS A 161 -0.76 5.64 14.89
CA LYS A 161 -0.32 4.36 14.37
C LYS A 161 0.64 4.58 13.19
N TYR A 162 1.64 3.72 13.08
CA TYR A 162 2.49 3.69 11.89
C TYR A 162 1.68 3.54 10.60
N SER A 163 2.04 4.34 9.60
CA SER A 163 1.62 4.11 8.22
C SER A 163 2.52 3.01 7.61
N ILE A 164 1.94 1.86 7.24
CA ILE A 164 2.64 0.95 6.33
C ILE A 164 2.50 1.54 4.93
N GLU A 165 3.64 1.90 4.33
CA GLU A 165 3.67 2.14 2.89
C GLU A 165 3.46 0.80 2.16
N ASN A 166 2.25 0.58 1.68
CA ASN A 166 1.94 -0.53 0.77
C ASN A 166 2.21 -0.03 -0.66
N SER A 167 3.21 -0.60 -1.33
CA SER A 167 3.53 -0.27 -2.72
C SER A 167 3.42 -1.49 -3.62
N TYR A 168 2.78 -1.34 -4.78
CA TYR A 168 2.84 -2.30 -5.88
C TYR A 168 3.25 -1.56 -7.16
N ASN A 169 4.29 -2.05 -7.86
CA ASN A 169 4.87 -1.38 -9.04
C ASN A 169 5.29 0.09 -8.82
N GLY A 170 5.61 0.48 -7.58
CA GLY A 170 5.98 1.86 -7.24
C GLY A 170 4.79 2.80 -7.03
N GLU A 171 3.56 2.33 -7.20
CA GLU A 171 2.35 3.06 -6.81
C GLU A 171 1.94 2.71 -5.38
N ARG A 172 1.63 3.74 -4.60
CA ARG A 172 1.15 3.62 -3.23
C ARG A 172 -0.31 3.15 -3.26
N VAL A 173 -0.57 1.99 -2.68
CA VAL A 173 -1.91 1.42 -2.53
C VAL A 173 -2.36 1.70 -1.10
N ASP A 174 -2.94 2.89 -0.87
CA ASP A 174 -3.63 3.20 0.38
C ASP A 174 -4.99 2.49 0.38
N GLY A 175 -5.00 1.19 0.69
CA GLY A 175 -6.22 0.40 0.80
C GLY A 175 -7.09 0.84 2.00
N ASP A 176 -8.40 0.80 1.82
CA ASP A 176 -9.40 1.04 2.89
C ASP A 176 -9.23 0.10 4.10
N GLU A 177 -8.55 -1.04 3.94
CA GLU A 177 -8.32 -2.03 5.00
C GLU A 177 -7.47 -1.49 6.16
N ASN A 178 -6.57 -0.52 5.90
CA ASN A 178 -5.85 0.16 6.97
C ASN A 178 -6.81 0.91 7.92
N LYS A 179 -8.00 1.28 7.43
CA LYS A 179 -9.01 2.02 8.19
C LYS A 179 -9.68 1.24 9.31
N GLN A 180 -9.74 -0.07 9.21
CA GLN A 180 -10.44 -0.89 10.20
C GLN A 180 -9.53 -1.31 11.36
N SER A 181 -8.22 -1.13 11.21
CA SER A 181 -7.25 -1.68 12.17
C SER A 181 -7.25 -1.01 13.55
N LEU A 182 -7.48 0.31 13.65
CA LEU A 182 -7.60 0.99 14.94
C LEU A 182 -8.99 0.87 15.57
N LEU A 183 -10.05 0.84 14.76
CA LEU A 183 -11.40 0.60 15.28
C LEU A 183 -11.49 -0.76 15.97
N ILE A 184 -11.00 -1.81 15.31
CA ILE A 184 -10.97 -3.17 15.86
C ILE A 184 -10.16 -3.21 17.15
N LEU A 185 -8.96 -2.60 17.15
CA LEU A 185 -8.14 -2.45 18.37
C LEU A 185 -8.94 -1.81 19.51
N LEU A 186 -9.57 -0.67 19.26
CA LEU A 186 -10.32 0.05 20.29
C LEU A 186 -11.54 -0.74 20.78
N GLN A 187 -12.23 -1.45 19.91
CA GLN A 187 -13.35 -2.31 20.28
C GLN A 187 -12.91 -3.54 21.09
N GLU A 188 -11.77 -4.14 20.75
CA GLU A 188 -11.19 -5.26 21.50
C GLU A 188 -10.67 -4.81 22.88
N VAL A 189 -10.07 -3.62 22.94
CA VAL A 189 -9.43 -3.11 24.15
C VAL A 189 -10.41 -2.41 25.10
N LEU A 190 -11.33 -1.59 24.59
CA LEU A 190 -12.25 -0.76 25.37
C LEU A 190 -13.69 -1.29 25.39
N GLY A 191 -13.97 -2.35 24.63
CA GLY A 191 -15.30 -2.91 24.45
C GLY A 191 -16.04 -2.33 23.24
N GLN A 192 -17.14 -2.98 22.89
CA GLN A 192 -17.98 -2.57 21.76
C GLN A 192 -18.67 -1.23 22.05
N THR A 193 -18.69 -0.33 21.07
CA THR A 193 -19.44 0.92 21.10
C THR A 193 -20.15 1.13 19.76
N GLU A 194 -21.28 1.82 19.78
CA GLU A 194 -22.02 2.16 18.57
C GLU A 194 -21.53 3.48 17.95
N GLU A 195 -21.79 3.66 16.66
CA GLU A 195 -21.50 4.91 15.97
C GLU A 195 -22.36 6.06 16.52
N CYS A 196 -21.70 7.11 17.00
CA CYS A 196 -22.39 8.33 17.39
C CYS A 196 -22.79 9.17 16.16
N SER A 197 -21.99 9.08 15.10
CA SER A 197 -22.22 9.65 13.77
C SER A 197 -21.54 8.75 12.73
N ALA A 198 -21.83 8.93 11.44
CA ALA A 198 -21.32 8.06 10.38
C ALA A 198 -19.79 7.94 10.41
N GLY A 199 -19.28 6.76 10.79
CA GLY A 199 -17.86 6.47 10.95
C GLY A 199 -17.18 7.13 12.16
N GLU A 200 -17.93 7.67 13.12
CA GLU A 200 -17.41 8.30 14.34
C GLU A 200 -17.86 7.51 15.57
N TYR A 201 -16.90 7.24 16.45
CA TYR A 201 -17.07 6.40 17.63
C TYR A 201 -16.49 7.10 18.85
N PHE A 202 -17.08 6.86 20.02
CA PHE A 202 -16.48 7.28 21.28
C PHE A 202 -16.71 6.24 22.39
N TRP A 203 -15.80 6.26 23.36
CA TRP A 203 -15.86 5.46 24.59
C TRP A 203 -15.70 6.37 25.79
N GLN A 204 -16.44 6.09 26.87
CA GLN A 204 -16.17 6.67 28.18
C GLN A 204 -15.24 5.73 28.94
N ILE A 205 -14.07 6.21 29.31
CA ILE A 205 -12.98 5.40 29.91
C ILE A 205 -12.70 5.76 31.38
N GLY A 206 -13.55 6.60 31.97
CA GLY A 206 -13.48 7.04 33.35
C GLY A 206 -14.16 8.38 33.54
N ASP A 207 -14.04 8.93 34.74
CA ASP A 207 -14.64 10.23 35.07
C ASP A 207 -14.12 11.31 34.13
N TYR A 208 -15.06 11.90 33.39
CA TYR A 208 -14.84 12.96 32.41
C TYR A 208 -13.72 12.67 31.39
N ARG A 209 -13.47 11.40 31.06
CA ARG A 209 -12.45 11.01 30.08
C ARG A 209 -13.06 10.18 28.98
N TYR A 210 -12.75 10.57 27.75
CA TYR A 210 -13.34 9.99 26.56
C TYR A 210 -12.29 9.65 25.53
N VAL A 211 -12.47 8.53 24.83
CA VAL A 211 -11.73 8.18 23.62
C VAL A 211 -12.61 8.51 22.43
N TYR A 212 -12.07 9.14 21.39
CA TYR A 212 -12.75 9.43 20.13
C TYR A 212 -11.96 8.88 18.94
N TYR A 213 -12.68 8.26 18.02
CA TYR A 213 -12.14 7.70 16.79
C TYR A 213 -12.98 8.10 15.58
N ASN A 214 -12.33 8.39 14.46
CA ASN A 214 -12.96 8.73 13.20
C ASN A 214 -12.41 7.84 12.08
N ALA A 215 -13.25 6.98 11.52
CA ALA A 215 -12.88 6.04 10.47
C ALA A 215 -12.42 6.72 9.16
N LYS A 216 -12.72 8.02 8.98
CA LYS A 216 -12.19 8.81 7.85
C LYS A 216 -10.70 9.14 8.03
N ILE A 217 -10.21 9.17 9.26
CA ILE A 217 -8.82 9.45 9.59
C ILE A 217 -8.30 8.33 10.49
N PRO A 218 -8.05 7.15 9.92
CA PRO A 218 -7.91 5.90 10.68
C PRO A 218 -6.58 5.70 11.38
N TYR A 219 -5.64 6.61 11.19
CA TYR A 219 -4.27 6.45 11.64
C TYR A 219 -4.07 6.94 13.07
N PHE A 220 -5.09 7.56 13.66
CA PHE A 220 -5.02 8.00 15.04
C PHE A 220 -6.38 7.96 15.74
N TYR A 221 -6.32 8.03 17.06
CA TYR A 221 -7.46 8.31 17.91
C TYR A 221 -7.07 9.33 18.98
N HIS A 222 -8.07 9.98 19.56
CA HIS A 222 -7.89 10.96 20.61
C HIS A 222 -8.40 10.44 21.95
N ILE A 223 -7.74 10.82 23.02
CA ILE A 223 -8.23 10.75 24.39
C ILE A 223 -8.36 12.19 24.88
N PHE A 224 -9.46 12.57 25.51
CA PHE A 224 -9.64 13.93 25.98
C PHE A 224 -10.43 14.01 27.27
N PHE A 225 -10.24 15.13 27.98
CA PHE A 225 -10.97 15.48 29.19
C PHE A 225 -12.28 16.20 28.85
N GLY A 226 -13.33 15.95 29.63
CA GLY A 226 -14.66 16.53 29.44
C GLY A 226 -14.63 18.06 29.47
N GLY A 227 -15.40 18.68 28.57
CA GLY A 227 -15.34 20.13 28.33
C GLY A 227 -14.33 20.53 27.24
N VAL A 228 -13.44 19.62 26.84
CA VAL A 228 -12.61 19.72 25.63
C VAL A 228 -13.10 18.68 24.62
N TYR A 229 -12.81 18.87 23.33
CA TYR A 229 -13.23 17.93 22.28
C TYR A 229 -12.09 17.69 21.30
N ALA A 230 -12.08 16.49 20.72
CA ALA A 230 -11.19 16.19 19.61
C ALA A 230 -11.54 17.08 18.41
N PRO A 231 -10.54 17.65 17.69
CA PRO A 231 -10.80 18.40 16.48
C PRO A 231 -11.59 17.57 15.46
N GLY A 232 -12.62 18.17 14.86
CA GLY A 232 -13.44 17.51 13.84
C GLY A 232 -14.53 16.57 14.37
N THR A 233 -14.74 16.45 15.69
CA THR A 233 -15.89 15.71 16.23
C THR A 233 -17.21 16.31 15.74
N SER A 234 -18.10 15.47 15.20
CA SER A 234 -19.40 15.92 14.70
C SER A 234 -20.31 16.43 15.82
N SER A 235 -21.22 17.34 15.48
CA SER A 235 -22.19 17.90 16.42
C SER A 235 -23.10 16.84 17.06
N LYS A 236 -23.35 15.72 16.35
CA LYS A 236 -24.13 14.59 16.88
C LYS A 236 -23.36 13.86 17.99
N CYS A 237 -22.08 13.57 17.77
CA CYS A 237 -21.22 12.96 18.80
C CYS A 237 -21.02 13.90 19.99
N LEU A 238 -20.79 15.20 19.76
CA LEU A 238 -20.65 16.20 20.82
C LEU A 238 -21.88 16.27 21.74
N LYS A 239 -23.09 16.25 21.18
CA LYS A 239 -24.33 16.25 21.96
C LYS A 239 -24.42 15.03 22.88
N LEU A 240 -24.04 13.85 22.39
CA LEU A 240 -24.02 12.62 23.18
C LEU A 240 -23.01 12.70 24.33
N ILE A 241 -21.78 13.10 24.03
CA ILE A 241 -20.72 13.29 25.04
C ILE A 241 -21.18 14.30 26.12
N ASN A 242 -21.75 15.43 25.71
CA ASN A 242 -22.24 16.45 26.64
C ASN A 242 -23.41 15.97 27.51
N SER A 243 -24.27 15.12 26.97
CA SER A 243 -25.37 14.53 27.75
C SER A 243 -24.87 13.63 28.88
N LEU A 244 -23.71 12.99 28.71
CA LEU A 244 -23.06 12.19 29.75
C LEU A 244 -22.43 13.12 30.79
N PHE A 245 -21.72 14.15 30.35
CA PHE A 245 -21.09 15.13 31.24
C PHE A 245 -22.09 15.85 32.18
N ILE A 246 -23.29 16.18 31.68
CA ILE A 246 -24.30 16.90 32.45
C ILE A 246 -25.01 15.98 33.47
N LYS A 247 -25.12 14.67 33.19
CA LYS A 247 -25.75 13.72 34.13
C LYS A 247 -24.91 13.46 35.38
N ASP A 248 -23.60 13.67 35.30
CA ASP A 248 -22.64 13.44 36.38
C ASP A 248 -22.35 14.72 37.21
N LYS A 249 -23.15 15.78 37.05
CA LYS A 249 -23.13 17.00 37.88
C LYS A 249 -24.40 17.12 38.72
#